data_AF-C7BRK7-F1
#
_entry.id   AF-C7BRK7-F1
#
_cell.length_a   1.000
_cell.length_b   1.000
_cell.length_c   1.000
_cell.angle_alpha   90.00
_cell.angle_beta   90.00
_cell.angle_gamma   90.00
#
_symmetry.space_group_name_H-M   'P 1'
#
loop_
_entity.id
_entity.type
_entity.pdbx_description
1 polymer ?
#
loop_
_entity_poly.entity_id
_entity_poly.type
_entity_poly.pdbx_seq_one_letter_code
_entity_poly.pdbx_strand_id
1 'polypeptide(L)'
;MNPKNDFKAFSISNNANVVSQERYEDEQSLKTGFPPDGITTHVLNKALRQSSTIASVVADFITTESGSDVLDDGNITKLTAQLNKALEQKITTKIPDASLTQKGIVQLTDVVGNSNTLAATQKLASDINNNANNRLEKTQNGADIPNKNEFVKNLGLDDAAKRKVGTGINQIPDMSFFTANLAQNGWQKLPSGLIIMWGIALVSFGGSGKPNSGYLNNFPIPFPNKCFSITLTHNGWDPIAAGIFGAKIENQSQFRCYRSHTAYTPDVQTSFIAIGH
;
A
#
# COMPACT_ATOMS: atom_id res chain seq x y z
N MET A 1 -4.52 61.24 2.42
CA MET A 1 -4.11 62.30 1.46
C MET A 1 -3.58 61.60 0.23
N ASN A 2 -3.93 62.05 -0.97
CA ASN A 2 -3.36 61.50 -2.20
C ASN A 2 -1.90 62.00 -2.32
N PRO A 3 -0.93 61.10 -2.55
CA PRO A 3 0.47 61.50 -2.68
C PRO A 3 0.68 62.42 -3.88
N LYS A 4 1.62 63.36 -3.77
CA LYS A 4 1.88 64.43 -4.73
C LYS A 4 3.03 64.06 -5.68
N ASN A 5 2.83 64.29 -6.98
CA ASN A 5 3.89 64.26 -8.00
C ASN A 5 4.22 65.69 -8.43
N ASP A 6 5.48 66.11 -8.39
CA ASP A 6 5.95 67.43 -8.84
C ASP A 6 6.54 67.45 -10.26
N PHE A 7 6.86 66.30 -10.84
CA PHE A 7 7.32 66.20 -12.24
C PHE A 7 6.13 66.31 -13.19
N LYS A 8 6.06 67.41 -13.95
CA LYS A 8 4.93 67.72 -14.84
C LYS A 8 5.28 67.59 -16.30
N ALA A 9 4.34 67.04 -17.08
CA ALA A 9 4.42 67.04 -18.53
C ALA A 9 4.30 68.48 -19.07
N PHE A 10 5.26 68.89 -19.89
CA PHE A 10 5.32 70.23 -20.50
C PHE A 10 4.55 70.28 -21.81
N SER A 11 3.81 71.38 -22.06
CA SER A 11 3.19 71.69 -23.36
C SER A 11 2.22 70.61 -23.87
N ILE A 12 1.34 70.12 -23.00
CA ILE A 12 0.37 69.04 -23.31
C ILE A 12 -0.99 69.51 -23.87
N SER A 13 -1.23 70.82 -23.92
CA SER A 13 -2.51 71.38 -24.42
C SER A 13 -2.68 71.19 -25.93
N ASN A 14 -3.94 71.16 -26.40
CA ASN A 14 -4.27 70.94 -27.82
C ASN A 14 -3.64 71.98 -28.79
N ASN A 15 -3.36 73.19 -28.32
CA ASN A 15 -2.72 74.27 -29.08
C ASN A 15 -1.30 74.59 -28.57
N ALA A 16 -0.61 73.58 -28.05
CA ALA A 16 0.76 73.71 -27.57
C ALA A 16 1.71 74.26 -28.65
N ASN A 17 2.66 75.10 -28.23
CA ASN A 17 3.68 75.69 -29.10
C ASN A 17 4.76 74.67 -29.47
N VAL A 18 4.40 73.64 -30.24
CA VAL A 18 5.24 72.48 -30.59
C VAL A 18 5.04 72.10 -32.06
N VAL A 19 6.07 71.58 -32.70
CA VAL A 19 5.93 70.99 -34.05
C VAL A 19 5.11 69.69 -34.04
N SER A 20 4.55 69.32 -35.18
CA SER A 20 3.90 68.02 -35.38
C SER A 20 4.90 66.87 -35.18
N GLN A 21 4.40 65.64 -34.95
CA GLN A 21 5.29 64.48 -34.80
C GLN A 21 6.09 64.22 -36.09
N GLU A 22 5.41 64.19 -37.23
CA GLU A 22 6.02 64.01 -38.56
C GLU A 22 7.17 64.99 -38.82
N ARG A 23 6.91 66.30 -38.68
CA ARG A 23 7.95 67.32 -38.87
C ARG A 23 9.13 67.17 -37.92
N TYR A 24 8.88 66.72 -36.69
CA TYR A 24 9.95 66.51 -35.72
C TYR A 24 10.83 65.32 -36.09
N GLU A 25 10.23 64.22 -36.57
CA GLU A 25 10.95 63.01 -37.01
C GLU A 25 11.85 63.27 -38.22
N ASP A 26 11.49 64.25 -39.05
CA ASP A 26 12.28 64.70 -40.20
C ASP A 26 13.44 65.64 -39.85
N GLU A 27 13.49 66.19 -38.62
CA GLU A 27 14.56 67.11 -38.20
C GLU A 27 15.91 66.40 -38.07
N GLN A 28 16.92 66.85 -38.82
CA GLN A 28 18.27 66.28 -38.74
C GLN A 28 18.89 66.40 -37.34
N SER A 29 18.48 67.43 -36.59
CA SER A 29 18.89 67.69 -35.20
C SER A 29 18.53 66.55 -34.24
N LEU A 30 17.58 65.66 -34.57
CA LEU A 30 17.30 64.47 -33.76
C LEU A 30 18.51 63.54 -33.64
N LYS A 31 19.35 63.47 -34.68
CA LYS A 31 20.51 62.59 -34.73
C LYS A 31 21.77 63.27 -34.23
N THR A 32 21.91 64.56 -34.50
CA THR A 32 23.16 65.31 -34.28
C THR A 32 23.10 66.30 -33.11
N GLY A 33 21.93 66.44 -32.48
CA GLY A 33 21.67 67.50 -31.50
C GLY A 33 21.30 68.83 -32.17
N PHE A 34 20.82 69.78 -31.37
CA PHE A 34 20.46 71.11 -31.86
C PHE A 34 21.68 71.95 -32.25
N PRO A 35 21.62 72.74 -33.33
CA PRO A 35 22.71 73.64 -33.72
C PRO A 35 22.92 74.75 -32.68
N PRO A 36 24.13 75.36 -32.61
CA PRO A 36 24.41 76.45 -31.67
C PRO A 36 23.49 77.66 -31.83
N ASP A 37 23.05 77.93 -33.06
CA ASP A 37 22.18 79.06 -33.42
C ASP A 37 21.02 78.58 -34.32
N GLY A 38 19.90 79.31 -34.31
CA GLY A 38 18.80 79.12 -35.27
C GLY A 38 17.73 78.08 -34.89
N ILE A 39 17.69 77.61 -33.63
CA ILE A 39 16.66 76.68 -33.16
C ILE A 39 15.32 77.40 -33.02
N THR A 40 14.25 76.84 -33.57
CA THR A 40 12.90 77.35 -33.31
C THR A 40 12.37 76.86 -31.96
N THR A 41 11.63 77.73 -31.26
CA THR A 41 10.99 77.36 -29.99
C THR A 41 10.03 76.17 -30.14
N HIS A 42 9.40 76.00 -31.31
CA HIS A 42 8.50 74.89 -31.59
C HIS A 42 9.21 73.53 -31.54
N VAL A 43 10.42 73.44 -32.09
CA VAL A 43 11.23 72.21 -32.12
C VAL A 43 11.83 71.95 -30.73
N LEU A 44 12.33 72.98 -30.05
CA LEU A 44 12.82 72.86 -28.67
C LEU A 44 11.71 72.38 -27.72
N ASN A 45 10.52 72.99 -27.80
CA ASN A 45 9.37 72.59 -26.97
C ASN A 45 8.92 71.16 -27.23
N LYS A 46 9.10 70.64 -28.45
CA LYS A 46 8.77 69.25 -28.78
C LYS A 46 9.68 68.26 -28.04
N ALA A 47 11.00 68.53 -28.02
CA ALA A 47 11.96 67.74 -27.26
C ALA A 47 11.67 67.78 -25.75
N LEU A 48 11.46 68.99 -25.20
CA LEU A 48 11.10 69.19 -23.80
C LEU A 48 9.78 68.50 -23.42
N ARG A 49 8.79 68.53 -24.32
CA ARG A 49 7.52 67.82 -24.11
C ARG A 49 7.72 66.31 -24.05
N GLN A 50 8.46 65.71 -24.99
CA GLN A 50 8.67 64.26 -25.01
C GLN A 50 9.38 63.78 -23.73
N SER A 51 10.44 64.47 -23.30
CA SER A 51 11.17 64.12 -22.07
C SER A 51 10.33 64.32 -20.81
N SER A 52 9.69 65.48 -20.64
CA SER A 52 8.87 65.78 -19.47
C SER A 52 7.61 64.91 -19.37
N THR A 53 7.02 64.49 -20.50
CA THR A 53 5.88 63.57 -20.51
C THR A 53 6.28 62.21 -19.93
N ILE A 54 7.41 61.64 -20.37
CA ILE A 54 7.93 60.38 -19.82
C ILE A 54 8.29 60.53 -18.34
N ALA A 55 8.95 61.63 -17.96
CA ALA A 55 9.28 61.92 -16.57
C ALA A 55 8.03 61.98 -15.68
N SER A 56 6.97 62.66 -16.13
CA SER A 56 5.69 62.74 -15.41
C SER A 56 5.04 61.36 -15.25
N VAL A 57 5.01 60.53 -16.30
CA VAL A 57 4.43 59.17 -16.25
C VAL A 57 5.19 58.28 -15.28
N VAL A 58 6.52 58.32 -15.31
CA VAL A 58 7.35 57.55 -14.37
C VAL A 58 7.14 58.06 -12.94
N ALA A 59 7.13 59.36 -12.72
CA ALA A 59 6.89 59.93 -11.40
C ALA A 59 5.49 59.64 -10.87
N ASP A 60 4.45 59.63 -11.72
CA ASP A 60 3.09 59.21 -11.36
C ASP A 60 3.04 57.72 -10.97
N PHE A 61 3.75 56.86 -11.71
CA PHE A 61 3.90 55.45 -11.34
C PHE A 61 4.56 55.30 -9.97
N ILE A 62 5.68 56.00 -9.74
CA ILE A 62 6.38 55.99 -8.45
C ILE A 62 5.45 56.48 -7.33
N THR A 63 4.75 57.58 -7.55
CA THR A 63 3.84 58.21 -6.57
C THR A 63 2.71 57.24 -6.19
N THR A 64 2.08 56.62 -7.19
CA THR A 64 0.95 55.70 -7.03
C THR A 64 1.37 54.42 -6.32
N GLU A 65 2.44 53.78 -6.80
CA GLU A 65 2.82 52.44 -6.36
C GLU A 65 3.75 52.46 -5.14
N SER A 66 4.40 53.59 -4.78
CA SER A 66 5.17 53.71 -3.53
C SER A 66 4.34 54.27 -2.36
N GLY A 67 3.20 54.91 -2.68
CA GLY A 67 2.33 55.59 -1.72
C GLY A 67 3.00 56.81 -1.06
N SER A 68 3.91 57.50 -1.75
CA SER A 68 4.70 58.62 -1.19
C SER A 68 4.87 59.75 -2.20
N ASP A 69 5.06 60.97 -1.70
CA ASP A 69 5.25 62.15 -2.55
C ASP A 69 6.56 62.09 -3.33
N VAL A 70 6.50 62.39 -4.63
CA VAL A 70 7.63 62.48 -5.54
C VAL A 70 7.87 63.96 -5.86
N LEU A 71 8.85 64.55 -5.17
CA LEU A 71 9.13 66.00 -5.21
C LEU A 71 10.29 66.30 -6.17
N ASP A 72 10.24 67.45 -6.84
CA ASP A 72 11.33 67.97 -7.68
C ASP A 72 12.28 68.83 -6.82
N ASP A 73 13.00 68.18 -5.90
CA ASP A 73 13.92 68.81 -4.94
C ASP A 73 15.41 68.46 -5.21
N GLY A 74 15.69 67.78 -6.32
CA GLY A 74 17.03 67.31 -6.69
C GLY A 74 17.53 66.11 -5.89
N ASN A 75 16.73 65.51 -5.01
CA ASN A 75 17.13 64.37 -4.20
C ASN A 75 17.03 63.04 -4.98
N ILE A 76 18.05 62.78 -5.80
CA ILE A 76 18.13 61.57 -6.64
C ILE A 76 18.09 60.29 -5.79
N THR A 77 18.77 60.26 -4.64
CA THR A 77 18.80 59.08 -3.76
C THR A 77 17.39 58.71 -3.27
N LYS A 78 16.59 59.70 -2.88
CA LYS A 78 15.20 59.49 -2.46
C LYS A 78 14.35 59.00 -3.63
N LEU A 79 14.47 59.63 -4.80
CA LEU A 79 13.72 59.24 -6.01
C LEU A 79 14.03 57.80 -6.42
N THR A 80 15.30 57.38 -6.36
CA THR A 80 15.71 55.99 -6.64
C THR A 80 15.11 55.02 -5.63
N ALA A 81 15.15 55.34 -4.33
CA ALA A 81 14.54 54.50 -3.31
C ALA A 81 13.02 54.35 -3.50
N GLN A 82 12.34 55.43 -3.89
CA GLN A 82 10.91 55.42 -4.19
C GLN A 82 10.58 54.59 -5.43
N LEU A 83 11.39 54.67 -6.49
CA LEU A 83 11.23 53.84 -7.68
C LEU A 83 11.39 52.35 -7.36
N ASN A 84 12.42 51.97 -6.60
CA ASN A 84 12.61 50.58 -6.17
C ASN A 84 11.40 50.08 -5.36
N LYS A 85 10.93 50.88 -4.41
CA LYS A 85 9.74 50.56 -3.61
C LYS A 85 8.48 50.38 -4.47
N ALA A 86 8.26 51.26 -5.44
CA ALA A 86 7.15 51.17 -6.39
C ALA A 86 7.18 49.86 -7.19
N LEU A 87 8.36 49.45 -7.68
CA LEU A 87 8.54 48.19 -8.39
C LEU A 87 8.28 46.98 -7.47
N GLU A 88 8.83 46.97 -6.26
CA GLU A 88 8.63 45.90 -5.27
C GLU A 88 7.15 45.72 -4.90
N GLN A 89 6.45 46.82 -4.63
CA GLN A 89 5.01 46.78 -4.31
C GLN A 89 4.19 46.27 -5.50
N LYS A 90 4.53 46.70 -6.72
CA LYS A 90 3.83 46.26 -7.93
C LYS A 90 4.01 44.77 -8.21
N ILE A 91 5.21 44.24 -7.98
CA ILE A 91 5.53 42.82 -8.14
C ILE A 91 4.80 42.00 -7.07
N THR A 92 4.85 42.42 -5.81
CA THR A 92 4.27 41.66 -4.68
C THR A 92 2.74 41.62 -4.73
N THR A 93 2.07 42.71 -5.13
CA THR A 93 0.59 42.75 -5.17
C THR A 93 -0.01 42.00 -6.36
N LYS A 94 0.73 41.85 -7.46
CA LYS A 94 0.26 41.13 -8.66
C LYS A 94 0.67 39.67 -8.71
N ILE A 95 1.67 39.27 -7.94
CA ILE A 95 2.12 37.88 -7.87
C ILE A 95 1.82 37.37 -6.46
N PRO A 96 0.64 36.77 -6.24
CA PRO A 96 0.26 36.29 -4.92
C PRO A 96 1.23 35.21 -4.43
N ASP A 97 1.26 35.00 -3.12
CA ASP A 97 1.90 33.82 -2.52
C ASP A 97 1.24 32.52 -3.04
N ALA A 98 1.92 31.40 -2.82
CA ALA A 98 1.42 30.08 -3.17
C ALA A 98 -0.03 29.88 -2.67
N SER A 99 -0.94 29.59 -3.61
CA SER A 99 -2.34 29.29 -3.35
C SER A 99 -2.77 28.06 -4.14
N LEU A 100 -3.72 27.29 -3.61
CA LEU A 100 -4.33 26.16 -4.31
C LEU A 100 -5.27 26.61 -5.46
N THR A 101 -5.62 27.90 -5.51
CA THR A 101 -6.62 28.44 -6.45
C THR A 101 -6.09 29.50 -7.41
N GLN A 102 -4.93 30.11 -7.14
CA GLN A 102 -4.34 31.15 -7.99
C GLN A 102 -2.81 30.96 -8.10
N LYS A 103 -2.27 31.11 -9.32
CA LYS A 103 -0.83 30.91 -9.59
C LYS A 103 -0.02 32.06 -8.99
N GLY A 104 1.04 31.72 -8.25
CA GLY A 104 1.94 32.63 -7.52
C GLY A 104 3.41 32.21 -7.59
N ILE A 105 4.30 32.88 -6.83
CA ILE A 105 5.69 32.40 -6.61
C ILE A 105 5.67 31.37 -5.48
N VAL A 106 6.28 30.21 -5.69
CA VAL A 106 6.39 29.14 -4.68
C VAL A 106 7.86 28.84 -4.43
N GLN A 107 8.26 28.73 -3.16
CA GLN A 107 9.60 28.27 -2.81
C GLN A 107 9.67 26.74 -2.94
N LEU A 108 10.79 26.21 -3.43
CA LEU A 108 10.97 24.77 -3.58
C LEU A 108 11.49 24.16 -2.27
N THR A 109 11.08 22.91 -1.99
CA THR A 109 11.59 22.10 -0.87
C THR A 109 12.13 20.75 -1.32
N ASP A 110 13.20 20.32 -0.66
CA ASP A 110 13.80 18.99 -0.75
C ASP A 110 13.50 18.12 0.49
N VAL A 111 12.71 18.63 1.43
CA VAL A 111 12.24 17.90 2.62
C VAL A 111 10.72 17.75 2.62
N VAL A 112 10.25 16.64 3.19
CA VAL A 112 8.83 16.38 3.47
C VAL A 112 8.38 17.19 4.69
N GLY A 113 7.14 17.67 4.68
CA GLY A 113 6.58 18.46 5.77
C GLY A 113 5.11 18.79 5.53
N ASN A 114 4.57 19.74 6.30
CA ASN A 114 3.17 20.17 6.24
C ASN A 114 3.06 21.65 5.83
N SER A 115 3.77 22.05 4.77
CA SER A 115 3.76 23.44 4.29
C SER A 115 2.71 23.64 3.21
N ASN A 116 2.03 24.79 3.26
CA ASN A 116 1.15 25.29 2.20
C ASN A 116 1.85 26.31 1.28
N THR A 117 3.11 26.68 1.57
CA THR A 117 3.88 27.70 0.84
C THR A 117 5.09 27.14 0.08
N LEU A 118 5.41 25.85 0.27
CA LEU A 118 6.53 25.17 -0.38
C LEU A 118 6.02 24.14 -1.39
N ALA A 119 6.65 24.09 -2.57
CA ALA A 119 6.41 23.05 -3.58
C ALA A 119 7.53 22.00 -3.53
N ALA A 120 7.15 20.72 -3.60
CA ALA A 120 8.12 19.63 -3.65
C ALA A 120 8.94 19.69 -4.94
N THR A 121 10.26 19.52 -4.82
CA THR A 121 11.14 19.33 -5.99
C THR A 121 10.87 17.98 -6.66
N GLN A 122 11.19 17.89 -7.96
CA GLN A 122 11.15 16.60 -8.67
C GLN A 122 12.04 15.55 -7.99
N LYS A 123 13.22 15.97 -7.47
CA LYS A 123 14.11 15.10 -6.72
C LYS A 123 13.44 14.52 -5.47
N LEU A 124 12.78 15.35 -4.66
CA LEU A 124 12.03 14.89 -3.49
C LEU A 124 10.93 13.88 -3.89
N ALA A 125 10.17 14.17 -4.94
CA ALA A 125 9.15 13.25 -5.45
C ALA A 125 9.74 11.91 -5.90
N SER A 126 10.88 11.92 -6.61
CA SER A 126 11.60 10.71 -7.00
C SER A 126 12.15 9.92 -5.81
N ASP A 127 12.72 10.59 -4.82
CA ASP A 127 13.25 9.95 -3.61
C ASP A 127 12.13 9.26 -2.80
N ILE A 128 10.97 9.92 -2.66
CA ILE A 128 9.77 9.32 -2.03
C ILE A 128 9.31 8.08 -2.80
N ASN A 129 9.22 8.18 -4.13
CA ASN A 129 8.82 7.06 -4.98
C ASN A 129 9.79 5.88 -4.88
N ASN A 130 11.10 6.14 -4.88
CA ASN A 130 12.13 5.11 -4.72
C ASN A 130 12.05 4.43 -3.34
N ASN A 131 11.86 5.21 -2.27
CA ASN A 131 11.65 4.65 -0.93
C ASN A 131 10.40 3.77 -0.85
N ALA A 132 9.28 4.19 -1.48
CA ALA A 132 8.06 3.40 -1.54
C ALA A 132 8.26 2.09 -2.32
N ASN A 133 8.91 2.15 -3.48
CA ASN A 133 9.20 0.97 -4.30
C ASN A 133 10.07 -0.04 -3.56
N ASN A 134 11.06 0.42 -2.78
CA ASN A 134 11.92 -0.46 -2.00
C ASN A 134 11.20 -1.14 -0.81
N ARG A 135 10.04 -0.63 -0.35
CA ARG A 135 9.32 -1.15 0.84
C ARG A 135 8.10 -2.00 0.50
N LEU A 136 7.79 -2.17 -0.79
CA LEU A 136 6.62 -2.91 -1.29
C LEU A 136 6.95 -3.74 -2.54
N GLU A 137 8.23 -4.10 -2.71
CA GLU A 137 8.66 -4.75 -3.94
C GLU A 137 8.22 -6.22 -3.97
N LYS A 138 7.07 -6.49 -4.61
CA LYS A 138 6.49 -7.84 -4.71
C LYS A 138 7.49 -8.85 -5.30
N THR A 139 8.34 -8.41 -6.21
CA THR A 139 9.37 -9.23 -6.87
C THR A 139 10.47 -9.69 -5.91
N GLN A 140 10.71 -9.00 -4.80
CA GLN A 140 11.73 -9.41 -3.82
C GLN A 140 11.27 -10.56 -2.92
N ASN A 141 9.97 -10.86 -2.83
CA ASN A 141 9.44 -11.98 -2.04
C ASN A 141 10.00 -12.05 -0.60
N GLY A 142 10.18 -10.89 0.05
CA GLY A 142 10.70 -10.78 1.42
C GLY A 142 12.23 -10.91 1.54
N ALA A 143 12.99 -10.81 0.44
CA ALA A 143 14.44 -10.76 0.47
C ALA A 143 14.98 -9.52 1.20
N ASP A 144 14.24 -8.41 1.15
CA ASP A 144 14.49 -7.12 1.79
C ASP A 144 14.25 -7.11 3.30
N ILE A 145 13.62 -8.15 3.88
CA ILE A 145 13.31 -8.21 5.31
C ILE A 145 14.62 -8.35 6.12
N PRO A 146 15.02 -7.34 6.93
CA PRO A 146 16.32 -7.36 7.61
C PRO A 146 16.42 -8.46 8.68
N ASN A 147 15.32 -8.72 9.39
CA ASN A 147 15.23 -9.78 10.39
C ASN A 147 13.98 -10.63 10.13
N LYS A 148 14.15 -11.69 9.35
CA LYS A 148 13.07 -12.63 8.99
C LYS A 148 12.48 -13.34 10.22
N ASN A 149 13.28 -13.58 11.26
CA ASN A 149 12.81 -14.25 12.47
C ASN A 149 11.84 -13.36 13.27
N GLU A 150 12.19 -12.09 13.49
CA GLU A 150 11.29 -11.14 14.17
C GLU A 150 10.03 -10.88 13.32
N PHE A 151 10.17 -10.85 12.00
CA PHE A 151 9.02 -10.73 11.09
C PHE A 151 8.03 -11.90 11.26
N VAL A 152 8.50 -13.15 11.22
CA VAL A 152 7.66 -14.35 11.42
C VAL A 152 6.99 -14.35 12.80
N LYS A 153 7.69 -13.89 13.84
CA LYS A 153 7.16 -13.72 15.21
C LYS A 153 6.06 -12.66 15.27
N ASN A 154 6.24 -11.51 14.62
CA ASN A 154 5.22 -10.45 14.57
C ASN A 154 3.95 -10.88 13.80
N LEU A 155 4.07 -11.84 12.88
CA LEU A 155 2.91 -12.47 12.23
C LEU A 155 2.19 -13.51 13.12
N GLY A 156 2.74 -13.84 14.30
CA GLY A 156 2.19 -14.86 15.20
C GLY A 156 2.33 -16.29 14.68
N LEU A 157 3.24 -16.53 13.72
CA LEU A 157 3.46 -17.86 13.15
C LEU A 157 4.46 -18.71 13.96
N ASP A 158 5.35 -18.06 14.72
CA ASP A 158 6.37 -18.68 15.58
C ASP A 158 7.03 -19.93 14.96
N ASP A 159 6.98 -21.07 15.65
CA ASP A 159 7.57 -22.31 15.20
C ASP A 159 6.74 -23.02 14.12
N ALA A 160 5.45 -22.69 13.95
CA ALA A 160 4.61 -23.31 12.94
C ALA A 160 5.15 -23.04 11.53
N ALA A 161 5.66 -21.83 11.27
CA ALA A 161 6.31 -21.47 9.99
C ALA A 161 7.55 -22.32 9.66
N LYS A 162 8.15 -22.98 10.66
CA LYS A 162 9.35 -23.82 10.49
C LYS A 162 9.02 -25.29 10.26
N ARG A 163 7.75 -25.70 10.47
CA ARG A 163 7.32 -27.10 10.34
C ARG A 163 6.95 -27.40 8.89
N LYS A 164 7.47 -28.50 8.36
CA LYS A 164 7.03 -29.02 7.05
C LYS A 164 5.75 -29.84 7.21
N VAL A 165 4.97 -29.95 6.13
CA VAL A 165 3.87 -30.90 6.06
C VAL A 165 4.43 -32.33 5.97
N GLY A 166 3.94 -33.23 6.81
CA GLY A 166 4.37 -34.63 6.87
C GLY A 166 4.16 -35.28 8.23
N THR A 167 4.61 -36.53 8.39
CA THR A 167 4.37 -37.36 9.58
C THR A 167 5.60 -37.60 10.45
N GLY A 168 6.76 -37.09 10.07
CA GLY A 168 8.00 -37.18 10.82
C GLY A 168 8.06 -36.26 12.05
N ILE A 169 9.12 -36.42 12.85
CA ILE A 169 9.39 -35.54 13.99
C ILE A 169 9.49 -34.09 13.51
N ASN A 170 8.86 -33.17 14.24
CA ASN A 170 8.78 -31.76 13.89
C ASN A 170 8.09 -31.46 12.55
N GLN A 171 7.12 -32.29 12.15
CA GLN A 171 6.22 -32.03 11.03
C GLN A 171 4.77 -31.86 11.49
N ILE A 172 3.94 -31.28 10.63
CA ILE A 172 2.49 -31.14 10.83
C ILE A 172 1.80 -32.04 9.78
N PRO A 173 1.11 -33.11 10.18
CA PRO A 173 0.35 -33.92 9.25
C PRO A 173 -0.82 -33.12 8.67
N ASP A 174 -0.95 -33.09 7.35
CA ASP A 174 -2.19 -32.64 6.71
C ASP A 174 -3.31 -33.71 6.79
N MET A 175 -4.51 -33.35 6.32
CA MET A 175 -5.68 -34.24 6.37
C MET A 175 -5.54 -35.49 5.48
N SER A 176 -4.68 -35.47 4.45
CA SER A 176 -4.45 -36.61 3.58
C SER A 176 -3.76 -37.78 4.29
N PHE A 177 -3.12 -37.54 5.44
CA PHE A 177 -2.57 -38.60 6.29
C PHE A 177 -3.62 -39.28 7.19
N PHE A 178 -4.85 -38.77 7.23
CA PHE A 178 -5.98 -39.31 8.02
C PHE A 178 -7.04 -39.96 7.12
N THR A 179 -6.62 -40.72 6.10
CA THR A 179 -7.57 -41.41 5.20
C THR A 179 -8.49 -42.36 5.96
N ALA A 180 -9.75 -42.44 5.52
CA ALA A 180 -10.75 -43.28 6.16
C ALA A 180 -11.78 -43.80 5.15
N ASN A 181 -12.42 -44.91 5.51
CA ASN A 181 -13.69 -45.36 4.94
C ASN A 181 -14.72 -45.39 6.07
N LEU A 182 -15.75 -44.55 5.98
CA LEU A 182 -16.77 -44.35 7.01
C LEU A 182 -17.99 -45.29 6.88
N ALA A 183 -17.85 -46.40 6.15
CA ALA A 183 -18.87 -47.44 6.08
C ALA A 183 -19.11 -48.12 7.44
N GLN A 184 -20.19 -48.91 7.52
CA GLN A 184 -20.50 -49.73 8.70
C GLN A 184 -19.32 -50.62 9.10
N ASN A 185 -18.67 -51.23 8.12
CA ASN A 185 -17.37 -51.90 8.26
C ASN A 185 -16.30 -50.96 7.70
N GLY A 186 -15.76 -50.11 8.57
CA GLY A 186 -14.93 -48.97 8.20
C GLY A 186 -13.54 -48.98 8.83
N TRP A 187 -12.75 -47.99 8.46
CA TRP A 187 -11.40 -47.82 8.98
C TRP A 187 -10.94 -46.37 8.90
N GLN A 188 -9.94 -46.02 9.72
CA GLN A 188 -9.21 -44.77 9.67
C GLN A 188 -7.72 -45.03 9.89
N LYS A 189 -6.88 -44.50 9.00
CA LYS A 189 -5.43 -44.46 9.16
C LYS A 189 -5.03 -43.20 9.93
N LEU A 190 -4.00 -43.31 10.75
CA LEU A 190 -3.41 -42.21 11.51
C LEU A 190 -2.00 -41.90 10.98
N PRO A 191 -1.53 -40.64 11.10
CA PRO A 191 -0.18 -40.25 10.69
C PRO A 191 0.95 -41.07 11.31
N SER A 192 0.70 -41.68 12.47
CA SER A 192 1.65 -42.58 13.15
C SER A 192 1.84 -43.92 12.44
N GLY A 193 1.04 -44.22 11.41
CA GLY A 193 0.95 -45.53 10.76
C GLY A 193 -0.11 -46.44 11.38
N LEU A 194 -0.63 -46.11 12.56
CA LEU A 194 -1.72 -46.87 13.18
C LEU A 194 -2.99 -46.82 12.33
N ILE A 195 -3.73 -47.90 12.34
CA ILE A 195 -5.02 -48.06 11.68
C ILE A 195 -6.03 -48.52 12.73
N ILE A 196 -7.14 -47.80 12.83
CA ILE A 196 -8.30 -48.21 13.60
C ILE A 196 -9.33 -48.73 12.61
N MET A 197 -9.90 -49.89 12.88
CA MET A 197 -10.97 -50.49 12.08
C MET A 197 -12.16 -50.82 12.97
N TRP A 198 -13.35 -50.75 12.40
CA TRP A 198 -14.59 -51.10 13.08
C TRP A 198 -15.53 -51.86 12.13
N GLY A 199 -16.50 -52.54 12.71
CA GLY A 199 -17.54 -53.18 11.92
C GLY A 199 -18.38 -54.18 12.68
N ILE A 200 -19.23 -54.88 11.94
CA ILE A 200 -19.98 -56.03 12.41
C ILE A 200 -19.25 -57.31 12.00
N ALA A 201 -19.10 -58.20 12.97
CA ALA A 201 -18.57 -59.55 12.79
C ALA A 201 -19.63 -60.57 13.21
N LEU A 202 -19.59 -61.73 12.57
CA LEU A 202 -20.36 -62.90 13.00
C LEU A 202 -19.55 -63.69 14.01
N VAL A 203 -20.24 -64.31 14.95
CA VAL A 203 -19.66 -65.10 16.03
C VAL A 203 -20.37 -66.45 16.08
N SER A 204 -19.59 -67.51 15.91
CA SER A 204 -20.10 -68.88 15.99
C SER A 204 -19.57 -69.58 17.24
N PHE A 205 -20.18 -70.71 17.56
CA PHE A 205 -19.78 -71.52 18.70
C PHE A 205 -18.32 -71.98 18.58
N GLY A 206 -17.53 -71.69 19.62
CA GLY A 206 -16.18 -72.20 19.77
C GLY A 206 -16.24 -73.66 20.25
N GLY A 207 -16.44 -74.60 19.32
CA GLY A 207 -16.44 -76.04 19.61
C GLY A 207 -15.26 -76.49 20.48
N SER A 208 -15.51 -77.46 21.36
CA SER A 208 -14.66 -77.98 22.44
C SER A 208 -13.21 -78.30 22.06
N GLY A 209 -12.37 -77.29 21.85
CA GLY A 209 -10.94 -77.43 21.55
C GLY A 209 -10.59 -77.80 20.11
N LYS A 210 -11.50 -77.68 19.13
CA LYS A 210 -11.16 -78.00 17.72
C LYS A 210 -10.47 -76.80 17.04
N PRO A 211 -9.32 -77.00 16.37
CA PRO A 211 -8.70 -75.95 15.56
C PRO A 211 -9.67 -75.54 14.47
N ASN A 212 -9.91 -74.23 14.32
CA ASN A 212 -10.84 -73.60 13.36
C ASN A 212 -12.34 -73.59 13.71
N SER A 213 -12.74 -73.90 14.96
CA SER A 213 -14.11 -73.60 15.41
C SER A 213 -14.37 -72.09 15.47
N GLY A 214 -15.63 -71.62 15.44
CA GLY A 214 -15.94 -70.19 15.40
C GLY A 214 -16.01 -69.61 13.98
N TYR A 215 -16.43 -68.36 13.86
CA TYR A 215 -16.68 -67.72 12.57
C TYR A 215 -15.48 -66.90 12.09
N LEU A 216 -15.05 -67.12 10.85
CA LEU A 216 -13.94 -66.38 10.24
C LEU A 216 -14.47 -65.08 9.62
N ASN A 217 -14.00 -63.94 10.12
CA ASN A 217 -14.34 -62.61 9.65
C ASN A 217 -13.15 -61.97 8.94
N ASN A 218 -13.42 -61.00 8.08
CA ASN A 218 -12.40 -60.22 7.38
C ASN A 218 -12.35 -58.81 7.97
N PHE A 219 -11.14 -58.27 8.12
CA PHE A 219 -10.95 -56.84 8.34
C PHE A 219 -11.36 -56.06 7.08
N PRO A 220 -11.86 -54.82 7.21
CA PRO A 220 -12.20 -53.96 6.07
C PRO A 220 -11.05 -53.75 5.08
N ILE A 221 -9.80 -53.71 5.57
CA ILE A 221 -8.56 -53.76 4.80
C ILE A 221 -7.53 -54.61 5.56
N PRO A 222 -6.48 -55.16 4.90
CA PRO A 222 -5.38 -55.79 5.61
C PRO A 222 -4.58 -54.78 6.45
N PHE A 223 -4.19 -55.16 7.67
CA PHE A 223 -3.14 -54.47 8.41
C PHE A 223 -1.79 -54.66 7.72
N PRO A 224 -1.03 -53.59 7.40
CA PRO A 224 0.26 -53.74 6.72
C PRO A 224 1.28 -54.63 7.46
N ASN A 225 1.25 -54.71 8.80
CA ASN A 225 2.10 -55.58 9.61
C ASN A 225 1.28 -56.58 10.43
N LYS A 226 0.49 -56.13 11.41
CA LYS A 226 -0.36 -56.97 12.26
C LYS A 226 -1.43 -56.17 12.99
N CYS A 227 -2.52 -56.86 13.32
CA CYS A 227 -3.45 -56.39 14.33
C CYS A 227 -2.83 -56.55 15.72
N PHE A 228 -2.92 -55.52 16.56
CA PHE A 228 -2.41 -55.55 17.93
C PHE A 228 -3.48 -55.98 18.94
N SER A 229 -4.71 -55.49 18.74
CA SER A 229 -5.82 -55.75 19.64
C SER A 229 -7.15 -55.67 18.89
N ILE A 230 -8.10 -56.48 19.32
CA ILE A 230 -9.49 -56.47 18.87
C ILE A 230 -10.40 -56.65 20.08
N THR A 231 -11.44 -55.83 20.15
CA THR A 231 -12.50 -55.94 21.15
C THR A 231 -13.83 -56.22 20.47
N LEU A 232 -14.65 -57.05 21.12
CA LEU A 232 -15.95 -57.47 20.63
C LEU A 232 -17.03 -57.03 21.64
N THR A 233 -18.11 -56.44 21.13
CA THR A 233 -19.29 -56.07 21.92
C THR A 233 -20.53 -56.72 21.30
N HIS A 234 -21.37 -57.35 22.12
CA HIS A 234 -22.62 -57.95 21.63
C HIS A 234 -23.45 -56.94 20.84
N ASN A 235 -23.89 -57.35 19.65
CA ASN A 235 -24.72 -56.55 18.77
C ASN A 235 -26.01 -57.32 18.48
N GLY A 236 -26.94 -57.28 19.42
CA GLY A 236 -28.21 -57.99 19.35
C GLY A 236 -29.06 -57.75 20.59
N TRP A 237 -30.31 -58.21 20.55
CA TRP A 237 -31.31 -57.97 21.60
C TRP A 237 -31.36 -59.07 22.67
N ASP A 238 -30.69 -60.21 22.43
CA ASP A 238 -30.67 -61.35 23.35
C ASP A 238 -29.26 -61.58 23.91
N PRO A 239 -28.91 -60.96 25.06
CA PRO A 239 -27.59 -61.13 25.67
C PRO A 239 -27.35 -62.56 26.17
N ILE A 240 -28.41 -63.36 26.40
CA ILE A 240 -28.27 -64.76 26.83
C ILE A 240 -27.77 -65.61 25.66
N ALA A 241 -28.19 -65.30 24.43
CA ALA A 241 -27.67 -65.95 23.22
C ALA A 241 -26.19 -65.64 22.97
N ALA A 242 -25.70 -64.46 23.38
CA ALA A 242 -24.32 -64.01 23.12
C ALA A 242 -23.26 -64.90 23.79
N GLY A 243 -23.45 -65.25 25.06
CA GLY A 243 -22.43 -65.94 25.85
C GLY A 243 -21.16 -65.09 26.04
N ILE A 244 -20.05 -65.75 26.37
CA ILE A 244 -18.73 -65.10 26.51
C ILE A 244 -18.05 -65.07 25.15
N PHE A 245 -17.66 -63.87 24.70
CA PHE A 245 -16.96 -63.68 23.43
C PHE A 245 -15.45 -63.82 23.57
N GLY A 246 -14.84 -64.35 22.51
CA GLY A 246 -13.41 -64.33 22.29
C GLY A 246 -13.10 -64.03 20.83
N ALA A 247 -11.93 -63.45 20.57
CA ALA A 247 -11.43 -63.24 19.22
C ALA A 247 -9.99 -63.73 19.12
N LYS A 248 -9.63 -64.28 17.97
CA LYS A 248 -8.25 -64.64 17.63
C LYS A 248 -7.89 -64.01 16.29
N ILE A 249 -6.80 -63.25 16.26
CA ILE A 249 -6.26 -62.71 15.03
C ILE A 249 -5.59 -63.88 14.29
N GLU A 250 -6.05 -64.19 13.08
CA GLU A 250 -5.49 -65.29 12.29
C GLU A 250 -4.36 -64.81 11.39
N ASN A 251 -4.53 -63.63 10.78
CA ASN A 251 -3.54 -62.96 9.95
C ASN A 251 -3.86 -61.46 9.79
N GLN A 252 -3.15 -60.78 8.90
CA GLN A 252 -3.32 -59.35 8.61
C GLN A 252 -4.72 -58.96 8.10
N SER A 253 -5.43 -59.89 7.46
CA SER A 253 -6.72 -59.64 6.82
C SER A 253 -7.90 -60.25 7.57
N GLN A 254 -7.65 -61.15 8.53
CA GLN A 254 -8.70 -62.01 9.08
C GLN A 254 -8.56 -62.22 10.58
N PHE A 255 -9.71 -62.34 11.22
CA PHE A 255 -9.85 -62.69 12.62
C PHE A 255 -11.02 -63.65 12.80
N ARG A 256 -10.90 -64.54 13.78
CA ARG A 256 -11.94 -65.50 14.11
C ARG A 256 -12.62 -65.11 15.41
N CYS A 257 -13.95 -65.13 15.40
CA CYS A 257 -14.76 -64.84 16.58
C CYS A 257 -15.41 -66.12 17.11
N TYR A 258 -15.40 -66.24 18.43
CA TYR A 258 -15.87 -67.40 19.18
C TYR A 258 -16.86 -66.94 20.24
N ARG A 259 -17.88 -67.76 20.51
CA ARG A 259 -18.70 -67.65 21.71
C ARG A 259 -18.74 -68.95 22.51
N SER A 260 -18.94 -68.83 23.82
CA SER A 260 -19.24 -69.96 24.70
C SER A 260 -20.54 -70.68 24.30
N HIS A 261 -20.74 -71.90 24.79
CA HIS A 261 -21.96 -72.66 24.52
C HIS A 261 -23.18 -71.96 25.13
N THR A 262 -24.26 -71.85 24.36
CA THR A 262 -25.58 -71.40 24.82
C THR A 262 -26.66 -72.26 24.17
N ALA A 263 -27.90 -72.20 24.66
CA ALA A 263 -29.04 -72.90 24.06
C ALA A 263 -29.46 -72.34 22.69
N TYR A 264 -28.89 -71.19 22.29
CA TYR A 264 -29.14 -70.55 21.01
C TYR A 264 -28.16 -71.09 19.95
N THR A 265 -28.68 -71.72 18.90
CA THR A 265 -27.87 -72.37 17.86
C THR A 265 -27.39 -71.47 16.71
N PRO A 266 -28.12 -70.43 16.25
CA PRO A 266 -27.65 -69.57 15.17
C PRO A 266 -26.39 -68.75 15.53
N ASP A 267 -25.68 -68.26 14.52
CA ASP A 267 -24.58 -67.31 14.72
C ASP A 267 -25.14 -65.97 15.26
N VAL A 268 -24.38 -65.35 16.16
CA VAL A 268 -24.72 -64.03 16.72
C VAL A 268 -23.85 -62.94 16.10
N GLN A 269 -24.31 -61.71 16.14
CA GLN A 269 -23.56 -60.55 15.65
C GLN A 269 -22.85 -59.84 16.80
N THR A 270 -21.67 -59.30 16.49
CA THR A 270 -20.91 -58.45 17.39
C THR A 270 -20.39 -57.22 16.63
N SER A 271 -20.34 -56.08 17.30
CA SER A 271 -19.55 -54.95 16.83
C SER A 271 -18.10 -55.17 17.27
N PHE A 272 -17.15 -54.95 16.38
CA PHE A 272 -15.73 -54.99 16.71
C PHE A 272 -15.08 -53.62 16.54
N ILE A 273 -14.04 -53.38 17.34
CA ILE A 273 -13.04 -52.35 17.10
C ILE A 273 -11.68 -53.03 17.16
N ALA A 274 -10.84 -52.79 16.17
CA ALA A 274 -9.49 -53.33 16.07
C ALA A 274 -8.48 -52.22 15.81
N ILE A 275 -7.27 -52.38 16.34
CA ILE A 275 -6.15 -51.46 16.13
C ILE A 275 -4.88 -52.24 15.79
N GLY A 276 -4.10 -51.71 14.86
CA GLY A 276 -2.85 -52.30 14.38
C GLY A 276 -2.15 -51.37 13.39
N HIS A 277 -1.14 -51.87 12.70
CA HIS A 277 -0.51 -51.21 11.56
C HIS A 277 0.09 -52.25 10.62
#